data_AF-J3PII7-F1
#
_entry.id   AF-J3PII7-F1
#
_cell.length_a   1.000
_cell.length_b   1.000
_cell.length_c   1.000
_cell.angle_alpha   90.00
_cell.angle_beta   90.00
_cell.angle_gamma   90.00
#
_symmetry.space_group_name_H-M   'P 1'
#
loop_
_entity.id
_entity.type
_entity.pdbx_description
1 polymer ?
#
loop_
_entity_poly.entity_id
_entity_poly.type
_entity_poly.pdbx_seq_one_letter_code
_entity_poly.pdbx_strand_id
1 'polypeptide(L)'
;MADLCLCAPFSDEHLKRATLIYNNLPEVSTQPAIDDEHLDFFDNLLCRHRLQGVIGLHLAHSHYPIPDNTILLGTSINLPDGTSAEKSIRRWVKPTLIEDVRGEQIHGHVYVVKPNGSLHPYEFQHGHFPVPSELDLGPFLREFAKAVMEKELQDLIALEILHPEDTNRELALEFIVDEVHHILVDESVAEGWKQTRTTGWAHRVEGDGGARVLKGNVAYAPPKKGDGHVTYTDGKPDAKPATVSDVASALAALWK
;
A
#
# COMPACT_ATOMS: atom_id res chain seq x y z
N MET A 1 13.84 -24.49 -6.89
CA MET A 1 13.60 -23.12 -7.39
C MET A 1 12.45 -22.56 -6.57
N ALA A 2 12.56 -21.33 -6.05
CA ALA A 2 11.47 -20.72 -5.30
C ALA A 2 10.23 -20.57 -6.19
N ASP A 3 9.05 -20.85 -5.65
CA ASP A 3 7.78 -20.60 -6.31
C ASP A 3 7.55 -19.08 -6.33
N LEU A 4 7.56 -18.49 -7.53
CA LEU A 4 7.46 -17.06 -7.76
C LEU A 4 6.15 -16.78 -8.49
N CYS A 5 5.06 -17.00 -7.78
CA CYS A 5 3.72 -16.68 -8.22
C CYS A 5 3.12 -15.64 -7.26
N LEU A 6 2.52 -14.59 -7.83
CA LEU A 6 1.81 -13.56 -7.05
C LEU A 6 0.31 -13.88 -6.92
N CYS A 7 -0.16 -14.92 -7.58
CA CYS A 7 -1.60 -15.17 -7.74
C CYS A 7 -2.19 -16.06 -6.63
N ALA A 8 -3.48 -15.85 -6.42
CA ALA A 8 -4.36 -16.65 -5.56
C ALA A 8 -4.72 -18.00 -6.23
N PRO A 9 -5.28 -19.00 -5.50
CA PRO A 9 -5.90 -18.90 -4.18
C PRO A 9 -4.92 -18.85 -3.01
N PHE A 10 -5.22 -18.03 -2.00
CA PHE A 10 -4.49 -18.02 -0.73
C PHE A 10 -5.11 -19.00 0.26
N SER A 11 -4.29 -19.84 0.88
CA SER A 11 -4.72 -20.67 2.01
C SER A 11 -4.73 -19.84 3.29
N ASP A 12 -5.44 -20.33 4.33
CA ASP A 12 -5.36 -19.76 5.67
C ASP A 12 -3.91 -19.62 6.19
N GLU A 13 -3.02 -20.55 5.80
CA GLU A 13 -1.60 -20.47 6.17
C GLU A 13 -0.90 -19.29 5.48
N HIS A 14 -1.20 -19.02 4.20
CA HIS A 14 -0.70 -17.84 3.50
C HIS A 14 -1.18 -16.56 4.18
N LEU A 15 -2.46 -16.50 4.56
CA LEU A 15 -3.06 -15.32 5.19
C LEU A 15 -2.53 -15.09 6.61
N LYS A 16 -2.38 -16.13 7.43
CA LYS A 16 -1.76 -16.02 8.76
C LYS A 16 -0.28 -15.61 8.69
N ARG A 17 0.43 -16.09 7.68
CA ARG A 17 1.82 -15.68 7.42
C ARG A 17 1.91 -14.20 7.08
N ALA A 18 0.95 -13.66 6.34
CA ALA A 18 0.91 -12.24 6.02
C ALA A 18 0.81 -11.35 7.27
N THR A 19 -0.05 -11.71 8.24
CA THR A 19 -0.15 -11.02 9.54
C THR A 19 1.20 -11.01 10.27
N LEU A 20 1.87 -12.17 10.32
CA LEU A 20 3.17 -12.29 10.97
C LEU A 20 4.23 -11.44 10.28
N ILE A 21 4.24 -11.41 8.94
CA ILE A 21 5.16 -10.55 8.19
C ILE A 21 4.90 -9.09 8.54
N TYR A 22 3.65 -8.62 8.39
CA TYR A 22 3.28 -7.23 8.63
C TYR A 22 3.67 -6.77 10.05
N ASN A 23 3.29 -7.52 11.08
CA ASN A 23 3.58 -7.15 12.47
C ASN A 23 5.07 -7.13 12.84
N ASN A 24 5.96 -7.65 11.99
CA ASN A 24 7.41 -7.60 12.18
C ASN A 24 8.11 -6.57 11.26
N LEU A 25 7.37 -5.84 10.42
CA LEU A 25 7.95 -4.81 9.57
C LEU A 25 8.28 -3.55 10.38
N PRO A 26 9.38 -2.84 10.04
CA PRO A 26 9.78 -1.63 10.73
C PRO A 26 8.80 -0.47 10.52
N GLU A 27 8.72 0.41 11.51
CA GLU A 27 7.91 1.63 11.42
C GLU A 27 8.50 2.60 10.37
N VAL A 28 7.63 3.26 9.59
CA VAL A 28 7.99 4.23 8.55
C VAL A 28 8.98 5.27 9.04
N SER A 29 8.86 5.77 10.27
CA SER A 29 9.72 6.85 10.77
C SER A 29 11.17 6.43 11.08
N THR A 30 11.42 5.12 11.25
CA THR A 30 12.71 4.58 11.70
C THR A 30 13.62 4.09 10.57
N GLN A 31 13.06 3.91 9.38
CA GLN A 31 13.77 3.35 8.24
C GLN A 31 14.70 4.38 7.56
N PRO A 32 15.79 3.97 6.91
CA PRO A 32 16.59 4.86 6.06
C PRO A 32 15.80 5.31 4.82
N ALA A 33 16.22 6.39 4.16
CA ALA A 33 15.70 6.73 2.83
C ALA A 33 16.14 5.67 1.80
N ILE A 34 15.38 5.52 0.73
CA ILE A 34 15.82 4.73 -0.43
C ILE A 34 16.67 5.65 -1.31
N ASP A 35 17.92 5.26 -1.55
CA ASP A 35 18.83 6.03 -2.40
C ASP A 35 18.38 6.05 -3.86
N ASP A 36 18.61 7.18 -4.55
CA ASP A 36 18.21 7.38 -5.95
C ASP A 36 18.81 6.31 -6.89
N GLU A 37 20.03 5.83 -6.62
CA GLU A 37 20.65 4.74 -7.42
C GLU A 37 19.82 3.44 -7.36
N HIS A 38 19.21 3.14 -6.22
CA HIS A 38 18.31 2.00 -6.10
C HIS A 38 17.02 2.22 -6.87
N LEU A 39 16.42 3.41 -6.76
CA LEU A 39 15.21 3.77 -7.49
C LEU A 39 15.45 3.70 -9.01
N ASP A 40 16.54 4.25 -9.51
CA ASP A 40 16.91 4.19 -10.92
C ASP A 40 17.14 2.74 -11.40
N PHE A 41 17.79 1.91 -10.58
CA PHE A 41 17.99 0.50 -10.91
C PHE A 41 16.66 -0.23 -11.09
N PHE A 42 15.73 -0.07 -10.15
CA PHE A 42 14.44 -0.74 -10.20
C PHE A 42 13.53 -0.15 -11.29
N ASP A 43 13.59 1.14 -11.57
CA ASP A 43 12.88 1.75 -12.70
C ASP A 43 13.33 1.13 -14.04
N ASN A 44 14.64 0.99 -14.21
CA ASN A 44 15.22 0.35 -15.38
C ASN A 44 14.79 -1.13 -15.48
N LEU A 45 14.72 -1.85 -14.36
CA LEU A 45 14.21 -3.22 -14.32
C LEU A 45 12.74 -3.28 -14.76
N LEU A 46 11.87 -2.42 -14.23
CA LEU A 46 10.47 -2.31 -14.65
C LEU A 46 10.35 -2.02 -16.15
N CYS A 47 11.18 -1.09 -16.65
CA CYS A 47 11.20 -0.73 -18.06
C CYS A 47 11.61 -1.88 -18.98
N ARG A 48 12.64 -2.65 -18.59
CA ARG A 48 13.10 -3.81 -19.38
C ARG A 48 12.02 -4.88 -19.52
N HIS A 49 11.19 -5.04 -18.51
CA HIS A 49 10.09 -6.03 -18.49
C HIS A 49 8.74 -5.46 -18.94
N ARG A 50 8.68 -4.17 -19.32
CA ARG A 50 7.45 -3.47 -19.74
C ARG A 50 6.34 -3.48 -18.69
N LEU A 51 6.71 -3.34 -17.42
CA LEU A 51 5.81 -3.39 -16.27
C LEU A 51 5.48 -2.00 -15.70
N GLN A 52 5.79 -0.94 -16.45
CA GLN A 52 5.46 0.42 -16.04
C GLN A 52 3.94 0.58 -15.94
N GLY A 53 3.46 1.14 -14.82
CA GLY A 53 2.02 1.29 -14.55
C GLY A 53 1.32 0.00 -14.12
N VAL A 54 2.05 -1.11 -13.96
CA VAL A 54 1.53 -2.37 -13.42
C VAL A 54 2.17 -2.68 -12.07
N ILE A 55 3.48 -2.46 -11.97
CA ILE A 55 4.26 -2.71 -10.76
C ILE A 55 4.90 -1.41 -10.28
N GLY A 56 4.84 -1.19 -8.97
CA GLY A 56 5.52 -0.13 -8.23
C GLY A 56 6.48 -0.71 -7.19
N LEU A 57 7.18 0.19 -6.50
CA LEU A 57 7.91 -0.13 -5.27
C LEU A 57 7.18 0.45 -4.08
N HIS A 58 7.31 -0.21 -2.95
CA HIS A 58 6.79 0.27 -1.68
C HIS A 58 7.84 0.13 -0.60
N LEU A 59 7.81 1.00 0.40
CA LEU A 59 8.63 0.90 1.59
C LEU A 59 8.07 -0.26 2.41
N ALA A 60 8.87 -1.27 2.71
CA ALA A 60 8.43 -2.39 3.53
C ALA A 60 8.20 -1.90 4.97
N HIS A 61 6.95 -1.66 5.35
CA HIS A 61 6.63 -1.05 6.64
C HIS A 61 5.33 -1.56 7.23
N SER A 62 5.18 -1.33 8.54
CA SER A 62 3.91 -1.42 9.24
C SER A 62 3.62 -0.10 9.94
N HIS A 63 2.35 0.08 10.33
CA HIS A 63 1.89 1.24 11.07
C HIS A 63 1.72 0.88 12.54
N TYR A 64 0.76 0.00 12.84
CA TYR A 64 0.56 -0.60 14.16
C TYR A 64 0.27 -2.09 14.02
N PRO A 65 0.61 -2.92 15.02
CA PRO A 65 0.30 -4.34 14.97
C PRO A 65 -1.20 -4.62 14.78
N ILE A 66 -1.53 -5.50 13.84
CA ILE A 66 -2.90 -5.97 13.62
C ILE A 66 -3.18 -7.25 14.41
N PRO A 67 -4.45 -7.52 14.80
CA PRO A 67 -4.80 -8.70 15.58
C PRO A 67 -4.51 -10.04 14.86
N ASP A 68 -4.29 -11.09 15.65
CA ASP A 68 -4.19 -12.45 15.11
C ASP A 68 -5.44 -12.85 14.32
N ASN A 69 -5.25 -13.70 13.31
CA ASN A 69 -6.29 -14.15 12.39
C ASN A 69 -6.96 -13.02 11.57
N THR A 70 -6.30 -11.88 11.44
CA THR A 70 -6.70 -10.81 10.51
C THR A 70 -5.63 -10.60 9.43
N ILE A 71 -6.05 -10.09 8.28
CA ILE A 71 -5.14 -9.55 7.25
C ILE A 71 -5.43 -8.08 7.06
N LEU A 72 -4.44 -7.32 6.61
CA LEU A 72 -4.65 -5.95 6.17
C LEU A 72 -5.27 -5.98 4.76
N LEU A 73 -6.54 -5.60 4.65
CA LEU A 73 -7.31 -5.65 3.41
C LEU A 73 -7.74 -4.24 2.99
N GLY A 74 -7.33 -3.83 1.80
CA GLY A 74 -7.77 -2.62 1.12
C GLY A 74 -9.04 -2.84 0.31
N THR A 75 -9.93 -1.85 0.34
CA THR A 75 -11.11 -1.77 -0.54
C THR A 75 -11.11 -0.43 -1.25
N SER A 76 -11.14 -0.44 -2.59
CA SER A 76 -11.29 0.77 -3.38
C SER A 76 -12.65 1.39 -3.13
N ILE A 77 -12.70 2.69 -2.89
CA ILE A 77 -13.91 3.45 -2.67
C ILE A 77 -14.25 4.21 -3.94
N ASN A 78 -15.43 3.95 -4.48
CA ASN A 78 -15.97 4.69 -5.61
C ASN A 78 -17.40 5.10 -5.30
N LEU A 79 -17.57 6.35 -4.88
CA LEU A 79 -18.86 6.93 -4.52
C LEU A 79 -19.16 8.16 -5.41
N PRO A 80 -19.67 7.95 -6.64
CA PRO A 80 -19.99 9.05 -7.56
C PRO A 80 -21.01 10.05 -6.99
N ASP A 81 -21.89 9.58 -6.11
CA ASP A 81 -22.93 10.39 -5.45
C ASP A 81 -22.54 10.80 -4.01
N GLY A 82 -21.32 10.49 -3.57
CA GLY A 82 -20.81 10.85 -2.24
C GLY A 82 -20.54 12.35 -2.06
N THR A 83 -20.32 12.74 -0.81
CA THR A 83 -19.78 14.05 -0.45
C THR A 83 -18.37 14.26 -1.00
N SER A 84 -17.86 15.50 -1.00
CA SER A 84 -16.49 15.78 -1.46
C SER A 84 -15.44 15.00 -0.66
N ALA A 85 -15.66 14.79 0.64
CA ALA A 85 -14.77 14.02 1.51
C ALA A 85 -14.80 12.52 1.20
N GLU A 86 -15.98 11.96 0.94
CA GLU A 86 -16.12 10.55 0.57
C GLU A 86 -15.52 10.27 -0.81
N LYS A 87 -15.68 11.21 -1.74
CA LYS A 87 -15.12 11.13 -3.11
C LYS A 87 -13.60 11.19 -3.15
N SER A 88 -12.97 11.82 -2.16
CA SER A 88 -11.52 11.94 -2.08
C SER A 88 -10.84 10.73 -1.47
N ILE A 89 -11.58 9.84 -0.80
CA ILE A 89 -11.06 8.58 -0.30
C ILE A 89 -10.97 7.63 -1.49
N ARG A 90 -9.75 7.25 -1.88
CA ARG A 90 -9.49 6.27 -2.94
C ARG A 90 -9.61 4.85 -2.41
N ARG A 91 -9.07 4.63 -1.22
CA ARG A 91 -8.98 3.31 -0.61
C ARG A 91 -9.15 3.39 0.89
N TRP A 92 -9.85 2.42 1.44
CA TRP A 92 -9.92 2.18 2.87
C TRP A 92 -9.30 0.83 3.18
N VAL A 93 -8.31 0.82 4.07
CA VAL A 93 -7.52 -0.34 4.44
C VAL A 93 -7.76 -0.64 5.91
N LYS A 94 -8.06 -1.90 6.24
CA LYS A 94 -8.35 -2.32 7.62
C LYS A 94 -8.03 -3.79 7.88
N PRO A 95 -7.78 -4.20 9.14
CA PRO A 95 -7.77 -5.59 9.52
C PRO A 95 -9.12 -6.21 9.24
N THR A 96 -9.11 -7.31 8.51
CA THR A 96 -10.29 -8.11 8.19
C THR A 96 -10.02 -9.55 8.61
N LEU A 97 -11.00 -10.21 9.24
CA LEU A 97 -10.82 -11.59 9.70
C LEU A 97 -10.57 -12.50 8.50
N ILE A 98 -9.67 -13.47 8.69
CA ILE A 98 -9.35 -14.47 7.65
C ILE A 98 -10.60 -15.26 7.25
N GLU A 99 -11.50 -15.53 8.20
CA GLU A 99 -12.74 -16.25 7.91
C GLU A 99 -13.69 -15.47 7.00
N ASP A 100 -13.70 -14.13 7.11
CA ASP A 100 -14.57 -13.25 6.32
C ASP A 100 -14.12 -13.12 4.86
N VAL A 101 -12.86 -13.44 4.57
CA VAL A 101 -12.30 -13.38 3.20
C VAL A 101 -12.23 -14.76 2.53
N ARG A 102 -12.70 -15.82 3.19
CA ARG A 102 -12.70 -17.17 2.60
C ARG A 102 -13.69 -17.25 1.45
N GLY A 103 -13.18 -17.55 0.26
CA GLY A 103 -14.00 -17.61 -0.95
C GLY A 103 -14.29 -16.25 -1.56
N GLU A 104 -13.88 -15.16 -0.90
CA GLU A 104 -13.90 -13.84 -1.48
C GLU A 104 -12.79 -13.70 -2.52
N GLN A 105 -13.01 -12.78 -3.44
CA GLN A 105 -12.03 -12.46 -4.46
C GLN A 105 -11.07 -11.40 -3.93
N ILE A 106 -9.88 -11.84 -3.53
CA ILE A 106 -8.79 -10.97 -3.08
C ILE A 106 -7.50 -11.31 -3.83
N HIS A 107 -6.58 -10.35 -3.89
CA HIS A 107 -5.22 -10.55 -4.35
C HIS A 107 -4.23 -9.87 -3.40
N GLY A 108 -2.97 -10.30 -3.39
CA GLY A 108 -1.94 -9.59 -2.65
C GLY A 108 -1.62 -8.27 -3.34
N HIS A 109 -1.47 -7.21 -2.54
CA HIS A 109 -1.23 -5.84 -3.00
C HIS A 109 0.24 -5.45 -2.84
N VAL A 110 0.83 -5.72 -1.66
CA VAL A 110 2.23 -5.40 -1.37
C VAL A 110 2.98 -6.65 -0.89
N TYR A 111 4.16 -6.90 -1.47
CA TYR A 111 4.94 -8.13 -1.30
C TYR A 111 6.37 -7.85 -0.86
N VAL A 112 6.82 -8.55 0.18
CA VAL A 112 8.25 -8.57 0.57
C VAL A 112 8.97 -9.76 -0.04
N VAL A 113 10.28 -9.60 -0.25
CA VAL A 113 11.19 -10.69 -0.62
C VAL A 113 11.74 -11.35 0.64
N LYS A 114 11.59 -12.67 0.77
CA LYS A 114 12.14 -13.44 1.89
C LYS A 114 13.56 -13.94 1.58
N PRO A 115 14.36 -14.36 2.58
CA PRO A 115 15.76 -14.76 2.38
C PRO A 115 15.99 -15.94 1.41
N ASN A 116 14.96 -16.73 1.14
CA ASN A 116 14.97 -17.81 0.15
C ASN A 116 14.62 -17.33 -1.28
N GLY A 117 14.41 -16.03 -1.47
CA GLY A 117 14.00 -15.39 -2.72
C GLY A 117 12.52 -15.48 -3.05
N SER A 118 11.66 -16.07 -2.20
CA SER A 118 10.21 -16.06 -2.45
C SER A 118 9.59 -14.71 -2.11
N LEU A 119 8.54 -14.33 -2.85
CA LEU A 119 7.73 -13.15 -2.54
C LEU A 119 6.52 -13.56 -1.71
N HIS A 120 6.22 -12.76 -0.69
CA HIS A 120 5.09 -12.99 0.19
C HIS A 120 4.27 -11.72 0.35
N PRO A 121 2.95 -11.75 0.06
CA PRO A 121 2.11 -10.60 0.32
C PRO A 121 1.96 -10.40 1.82
N TYR A 122 1.88 -9.14 2.23
CA TYR A 122 1.55 -8.77 3.60
C TYR A 122 0.38 -7.78 3.68
N GLU A 123 0.05 -7.14 2.55
CA GLU A 123 -1.21 -6.40 2.37
C GLU A 123 -1.98 -7.00 1.19
N PHE A 124 -3.31 -6.94 1.26
CA PHE A 124 -4.21 -7.47 0.25
C PHE A 124 -5.17 -6.39 -0.23
N GLN A 125 -5.76 -6.61 -1.40
CA GLN A 125 -6.82 -5.78 -1.92
C GLN A 125 -7.98 -6.63 -2.43
N HIS A 126 -9.19 -6.12 -2.20
CA HIS A 126 -10.41 -6.73 -2.68
C HIS A 126 -10.53 -6.60 -4.20
N GLY A 127 -11.07 -7.62 -4.84
CA GLY A 127 -11.32 -7.69 -6.29
C GLY A 127 -10.27 -8.50 -7.06
N HIS A 128 -10.47 -8.51 -8.38
CA HIS A 128 -9.62 -9.23 -9.33
C HIS A 128 -8.18 -8.73 -9.29
N PHE A 129 -7.23 -9.64 -9.51
CA PHE A 129 -5.83 -9.28 -9.73
C PHE A 129 -5.74 -8.38 -10.98
N PRO A 130 -5.24 -7.13 -10.86
CA PRO A 130 -5.34 -6.15 -11.95
C PRO A 130 -4.29 -6.35 -13.04
N VAL A 131 -3.37 -7.31 -12.89
CA VAL A 131 -2.37 -7.62 -13.90
C VAL A 131 -2.97 -8.53 -14.97
N PRO A 132 -2.89 -8.15 -16.27
CA PRO A 132 -3.39 -8.98 -17.35
C PRO A 132 -2.72 -10.37 -17.38
N SER A 133 -3.51 -11.42 -17.62
CA SER A 133 -3.03 -12.80 -17.59
C SER A 133 -1.98 -13.13 -18.67
N GLU A 134 -1.87 -12.28 -19.69
CA GLU A 134 -0.91 -12.43 -20.80
C GLU A 134 0.49 -11.95 -20.42
N LEU A 135 0.62 -11.23 -19.30
CA LEU A 135 1.89 -10.66 -18.84
C LEU A 135 2.64 -11.68 -17.97
N ASP A 136 3.72 -12.26 -18.51
CA ASP A 136 4.58 -13.16 -17.74
C ASP A 136 5.46 -12.37 -16.76
N LEU A 137 5.05 -12.36 -15.48
CA LEU A 137 5.81 -11.73 -14.41
C LEU A 137 7.03 -12.56 -13.97
N GLY A 138 7.10 -13.85 -14.31
CA GLY A 138 8.10 -14.78 -13.78
C GLY A 138 9.56 -14.31 -13.95
N PRO A 139 10.00 -13.89 -15.15
CA PRO A 139 11.34 -13.34 -15.38
C PRO A 139 11.63 -12.11 -14.51
N PHE A 140 10.70 -11.17 -14.44
CA PHE A 140 10.83 -9.97 -13.62
C PHE A 140 10.95 -10.31 -12.13
N LEU A 141 10.06 -11.16 -11.60
CA LEU A 141 10.06 -11.51 -10.18
C LEU A 141 11.37 -12.17 -9.73
N ARG A 142 11.97 -13.00 -10.60
CA ARG A 142 13.29 -13.59 -10.36
C ARG A 142 14.38 -12.53 -10.27
N GLU A 143 14.43 -11.60 -11.21
CA GLU A 143 15.42 -10.52 -11.22
C GLU A 143 15.22 -9.55 -10.05
N PHE A 144 13.96 -9.22 -9.73
CA PHE A 144 13.59 -8.36 -8.61
C PHE A 144 14.03 -8.99 -7.28
N ALA A 145 13.61 -10.23 -7.00
CA ALA A 145 13.98 -10.92 -5.76
C ALA A 145 15.50 -11.05 -5.62
N LYS A 146 16.19 -11.41 -6.71
CA LYS A 146 17.65 -11.48 -6.73
C LYS A 146 18.28 -10.12 -6.39
N ALA A 147 17.85 -9.05 -7.04
CA ALA A 147 18.40 -7.71 -6.82
C ALA A 147 18.17 -7.21 -5.38
N VAL A 148 16.96 -7.42 -4.83
CA VAL A 148 16.64 -7.07 -3.45
C VAL A 148 17.56 -7.82 -2.47
N MET A 149 17.81 -9.11 -2.70
CA MET A 149 18.71 -9.90 -1.85
C MET A 149 20.19 -9.50 -1.99
N GLU A 150 20.69 -9.31 -3.22
CA GLU A 150 22.09 -8.94 -3.46
C GLU A 150 22.45 -7.54 -2.94
N LYS A 151 21.45 -6.66 -2.84
CA LYS A 151 21.58 -5.29 -2.31
C LYS A 151 21.17 -5.17 -0.84
N GLU A 152 20.78 -6.27 -0.19
CA GLU A 152 20.34 -6.31 1.21
C GLU A 152 19.16 -5.38 1.53
N LEU A 153 18.17 -5.32 0.63
CA LEU A 153 17.01 -4.41 0.70
C LEU A 153 15.71 -5.07 1.18
N GLN A 154 15.76 -6.30 1.71
CA GLN A 154 14.57 -7.10 2.05
C GLN A 154 13.64 -6.44 3.08
N ASP A 155 14.22 -5.66 4.00
CA ASP A 155 13.48 -4.96 5.06
C ASP A 155 13.18 -3.50 4.68
N LEU A 156 13.50 -3.08 3.45
CA LEU A 156 13.33 -1.71 2.96
C LEU A 156 12.42 -1.64 1.72
N ILE A 157 12.61 -2.52 0.75
CA ILE A 157 11.89 -2.50 -0.53
C ILE A 157 10.95 -3.69 -0.66
N ALA A 158 9.68 -3.36 -0.87
CA ALA A 158 8.62 -4.25 -1.27
C ALA A 158 8.17 -3.96 -2.71
N LEU A 159 7.52 -4.96 -3.32
CA LEU A 159 6.85 -4.85 -4.60
C LEU A 159 5.39 -4.45 -4.37
N GLU A 160 4.88 -3.48 -5.13
CA GLU A 160 3.48 -3.05 -5.11
C GLU A 160 2.78 -3.38 -6.42
N ILE A 161 1.54 -3.87 -6.34
CA ILE A 161 0.65 -4.03 -7.49
C ILE A 161 -0.13 -2.74 -7.69
N LEU A 162 0.14 -2.06 -8.80
CA LEU A 162 -0.54 -0.80 -9.13
C LEU A 162 -1.91 -1.08 -9.72
N HIS A 163 -2.93 -0.39 -9.21
CA HIS A 163 -4.25 -0.43 -9.79
C HIS A 163 -4.36 0.57 -10.93
N PRO A 164 -5.01 0.22 -12.07
CA PRO A 164 -5.19 1.14 -13.20
C PRO A 164 -5.90 2.45 -12.85
N GLU A 165 -6.71 2.44 -11.80
CA GLU A 165 -7.39 3.63 -11.27
C GLU A 165 -6.44 4.61 -10.57
N ASP A 166 -5.27 4.14 -10.13
CA ASP A 166 -4.23 4.90 -9.42
C ASP A 166 -3.07 5.36 -10.33
N THR A 167 -2.97 4.85 -11.57
CA THR A 167 -1.85 5.15 -12.49
C THR A 167 -1.96 6.51 -13.18
N ASN A 168 -3.18 7.04 -13.33
CA ASN A 168 -3.46 8.33 -13.96
C ASN A 168 -3.73 9.47 -12.97
N ARG A 169 -3.65 9.20 -11.67
CA ARG A 169 -3.97 10.19 -10.63
C ARG A 169 -2.69 10.76 -10.00
N GLU A 170 -2.81 11.97 -9.45
CA GLU A 170 -1.79 12.65 -8.66
C GLU A 170 -1.40 11.82 -7.42
N LEU A 171 -0.39 12.29 -6.68
CA LEU A 171 0.08 11.69 -5.43
C LEU A 171 -1.09 11.35 -4.49
N ALA A 172 -1.09 10.14 -3.94
CA ALA A 172 -1.98 9.77 -2.86
C ALA A 172 -1.27 9.98 -1.51
N LEU A 173 -2.02 10.43 -0.51
CA LEU A 173 -1.53 10.46 0.87
C LEU A 173 -2.17 9.32 1.65
N GLU A 174 -1.33 8.57 2.35
CA GLU A 174 -1.75 7.54 3.29
C GLU A 174 -1.89 8.15 4.68
N PHE A 175 -3.10 8.03 5.23
CA PHE A 175 -3.47 8.53 6.55
C PHE A 175 -3.89 7.39 7.46
N ILE A 176 -3.41 7.44 8.71
CA ILE A 176 -3.89 6.58 9.79
C ILE A 176 -5.08 7.28 10.45
N VAL A 177 -6.28 6.72 10.29
CA VAL A 177 -7.55 7.23 10.84
C VAL A 177 -7.68 6.84 12.31
N ASP A 178 -7.40 5.58 12.60
CA ASP A 178 -7.10 5.07 13.93
C ASP A 178 -5.97 4.05 13.78
N GLU A 179 -5.41 3.57 14.88
CA GLU A 179 -4.25 2.65 14.89
C GLU A 179 -4.34 1.53 13.84
N VAL A 180 -5.53 1.06 13.47
CA VAL A 180 -5.69 -0.05 12.54
C VAL A 180 -6.38 0.30 11.22
N HIS A 181 -7.01 1.47 11.08
CA HIS A 181 -7.68 1.89 9.84
C HIS A 181 -6.86 2.94 9.11
N HIS A 182 -6.50 2.66 7.86
CA HIS A 182 -5.78 3.60 7.01
C HIS A 182 -6.60 3.97 5.78
N ILE A 183 -6.42 5.18 5.29
CA ILE A 183 -7.01 5.63 4.04
C ILE A 183 -5.96 6.19 3.10
N LEU A 184 -6.14 5.91 1.82
CA LEU A 184 -5.46 6.64 0.76
C LEU A 184 -6.41 7.70 0.24
N VAL A 185 -5.98 8.96 0.26
CA VAL A 185 -6.76 10.09 -0.27
C VAL A 185 -5.98 10.86 -1.33
N ASP A 186 -6.71 11.54 -2.21
CA ASP A 186 -6.11 12.45 -3.19
C ASP A 186 -5.35 13.61 -2.51
N GLU A 187 -4.16 13.96 -3.01
CA GLU A 187 -3.41 15.13 -2.51
C GLU A 187 -4.21 16.44 -2.63
N SER A 188 -5.10 16.55 -3.61
CA SER A 188 -5.94 17.73 -3.84
C SER A 188 -6.85 18.10 -2.66
N VAL A 189 -7.14 17.16 -1.75
CA VAL A 189 -7.89 17.44 -0.51
C VAL A 189 -7.01 17.59 0.73
N ALA A 190 -5.69 17.54 0.56
CA ALA A 190 -4.71 17.60 1.62
C ALA A 190 -3.98 18.96 1.69
N GLU A 191 -4.57 20.04 1.15
CA GLU A 191 -4.01 21.39 1.27
C GLU A 191 -3.67 21.72 2.73
N GLY A 192 -2.38 22.00 2.99
CA GLY A 192 -1.86 22.33 4.33
C GLY A 192 -1.29 21.15 5.13
N TRP A 193 -1.40 19.92 4.63
CA TRP A 193 -0.80 18.75 5.26
C TRP A 193 0.66 18.58 4.84
N LYS A 194 1.53 18.38 5.83
CA LYS A 194 2.95 18.16 5.56
C LYS A 194 3.17 16.68 5.27
N GLN A 195 3.43 16.35 4.01
CA GLN A 195 4.01 15.05 3.66
C GLN A 195 5.26 14.85 4.51
N THR A 196 5.35 13.69 5.16
CA THR A 196 6.52 13.42 5.99
C THR A 196 7.48 12.46 5.34
N ARG A 197 6.98 11.53 4.52
CA ARG A 197 7.81 10.51 3.89
C ARG A 197 7.08 9.81 2.74
N THR A 198 7.74 9.67 1.60
CA THR A 198 7.30 8.79 0.52
C THR A 198 7.37 7.33 0.95
N THR A 199 6.29 6.59 0.72
CA THR A 199 6.18 5.15 1.02
C THR A 199 5.90 4.31 -0.22
N GLY A 200 5.41 4.90 -1.32
CA GLY A 200 5.21 4.20 -2.59
C GLY A 200 5.82 4.96 -3.75
N TRP A 201 6.38 4.24 -4.72
CA TRP A 201 6.96 4.78 -5.95
C TRP A 201 6.37 4.08 -7.16
N ALA A 202 6.00 4.86 -8.16
CA ALA A 202 5.54 4.36 -9.43
C ALA A 202 6.27 5.04 -10.58
N HIS A 203 6.39 4.33 -11.70
CA HIS A 203 7.01 4.89 -12.89
C HIS A 203 6.23 6.12 -13.37
N ARG A 204 6.94 7.19 -13.68
CA ARG A 204 6.41 8.40 -14.29
C ARG A 204 7.32 8.85 -15.43
N VAL A 205 6.71 9.43 -16.45
CA VAL A 205 7.41 10.12 -17.54
C VAL A 205 7.26 11.61 -17.30
N GLU A 206 8.36 12.32 -17.08
CA GLU A 206 8.31 13.78 -16.91
C GLU A 206 8.42 14.49 -18.26
N GLY A 207 7.47 15.39 -18.56
CA GLY A 207 7.47 16.21 -19.78
C GLY A 207 7.32 15.43 -21.09
N ASP A 208 7.25 16.16 -22.22
CA ASP A 208 7.23 15.56 -23.55
C ASP A 208 8.62 15.00 -23.88
N GLY A 209 8.82 13.70 -23.59
CA GLY A 209 10.04 12.95 -23.87
C GLY A 209 11.14 13.04 -22.81
N GLY A 210 10.83 13.46 -21.59
CA GLY A 210 11.83 13.61 -20.53
C GLY A 210 12.17 12.33 -19.76
N ALA A 211 12.95 12.51 -18.68
CA ALA A 211 13.56 11.44 -17.92
C ALA A 211 12.52 10.50 -17.30
N ARG A 212 12.85 9.20 -17.33
CA ARG A 212 12.07 8.11 -16.74
C ARG A 212 12.53 7.93 -15.31
N VAL A 213 11.64 8.11 -14.35
CA VAL A 213 11.98 8.05 -12.93
C VAL A 213 10.86 7.36 -12.14
N LEU A 214 11.27 6.59 -11.12
CA LEU A 214 10.38 6.20 -10.04
C LEU A 214 10.12 7.42 -9.15
N LYS A 215 8.90 7.95 -9.20
CA LYS A 215 8.50 9.11 -8.40
C LYS A 215 7.59 8.67 -7.27
N GLY A 216 7.68 9.37 -6.14
CA GLY A 216 6.75 9.17 -5.04
C GLY A 216 5.30 9.27 -5.52
N ASN A 217 4.53 8.22 -5.26
CA ASN A 217 3.12 8.11 -5.59
C ASN A 217 2.24 7.91 -4.34
N VAL A 218 2.81 7.42 -3.25
CA VAL A 218 2.17 7.36 -1.94
C VAL A 218 3.10 8.00 -0.91
N ALA A 219 2.56 8.84 -0.03
CA ALA A 219 3.30 9.41 1.08
C ALA A 219 2.54 9.28 2.41
N TYR A 220 3.28 8.96 3.47
CA TYR A 220 2.80 8.91 4.84
C TYR A 220 2.63 10.31 5.44
N ALA A 221 1.49 10.51 6.10
CA ALA A 221 1.18 11.69 6.89
C ALA A 221 0.79 11.28 8.34
N PRO A 222 1.64 11.55 9.35
CA PRO A 222 1.31 11.27 10.73
C PRO A 222 0.25 12.25 11.24
N PRO A 223 -0.51 11.87 12.28
CA PRO A 223 -1.36 12.80 13.01
C PRO A 223 -0.53 13.98 13.57
N LYS A 224 -1.14 15.16 13.71
CA LYS A 224 -0.47 16.35 14.26
C LYS A 224 0.05 16.05 15.68
N LYS A 225 1.33 16.32 15.91
CA LYS A 225 2.01 16.09 17.20
C LYS A 225 1.38 16.97 18.29
N GLY A 226 0.66 16.37 19.24
CA GLY A 226 0.03 17.09 20.36
C GLY A 226 -1.38 16.60 20.69
N ASP A 227 -2.07 15.98 19.74
CA ASP A 227 -3.37 15.34 19.98
C ASP A 227 -3.14 13.86 20.33
N GLY A 228 -2.73 13.63 21.58
CA GLY A 228 -2.91 12.31 22.17
C GLY A 228 -4.41 11.99 22.16
N HIS A 229 -4.77 10.92 21.44
CA HIS A 229 -6.04 10.20 21.49
C HIS A 229 -7.29 11.07 21.63
N VAL A 230 -7.98 11.33 20.52
CA VAL A 230 -9.37 11.74 20.62
C VAL A 230 -10.23 11.13 19.52
N THR A 231 -10.94 10.05 19.87
CA THR A 231 -12.16 9.67 19.16
C THR A 231 -13.34 10.40 19.82
N TYR A 232 -14.34 10.81 19.04
CA TYR A 232 -15.60 11.36 19.54
C TYR A 232 -16.78 10.82 18.73
N THR A 233 -17.81 10.37 19.41
CA THR A 233 -19.14 10.08 18.90
C THR A 233 -20.13 10.58 19.97
N ASP A 234 -20.94 11.59 19.66
CA ASP A 234 -21.83 12.28 20.63
C ASP A 234 -21.14 12.76 21.92
N GLY A 235 -19.86 13.17 21.84
CA GLY A 235 -19.07 13.57 23.02
C GLY A 235 -18.51 12.40 23.82
N LYS A 236 -18.37 11.20 23.23
CA LYS A 236 -17.66 10.06 23.83
C LYS A 236 -16.64 9.43 22.87
N PRO A 237 -15.40 9.13 23.30
CA PRO A 237 -14.46 8.32 22.54
C PRO A 237 -14.94 6.86 22.43
N ASP A 238 -14.67 6.21 21.28
CA ASP A 238 -14.54 4.73 21.09
C ASP A 238 -15.31 4.05 19.91
N ALA A 239 -16.01 4.75 19.02
CA ALA A 239 -16.56 4.06 17.83
C ALA A 239 -15.48 3.90 16.74
N LYS A 240 -15.02 2.66 16.51
CA LYS A 240 -14.18 2.31 15.35
C LYS A 240 -14.97 2.56 14.05
N PRO A 241 -14.37 3.14 12.99
CA PRO A 241 -15.07 3.40 11.74
C PRO A 241 -15.63 2.11 11.15
N ALA A 242 -16.93 2.08 10.84
CA ALA A 242 -17.60 0.92 10.25
C ALA A 242 -18.00 1.16 8.79
N THR A 243 -18.20 2.41 8.41
CA THR A 243 -18.63 2.85 7.08
C THR A 243 -17.67 3.87 6.47
N VAL A 244 -17.74 4.03 5.14
CA VAL A 244 -16.99 5.08 4.45
C VAL A 244 -17.37 6.48 4.97
N SER A 245 -18.63 6.68 5.35
CA SER A 245 -19.08 7.95 5.94
C SER A 245 -18.48 8.20 7.32
N ASP A 246 -18.24 7.17 8.14
CA ASP A 246 -17.53 7.31 9.43
C ASP A 246 -16.09 7.75 9.19
N VAL A 247 -15.42 7.12 8.23
CA VAL A 247 -14.05 7.42 7.83
C VAL A 247 -13.93 8.83 7.26
N ALA A 248 -14.86 9.22 6.38
CA ALA A 248 -14.92 10.58 5.82
C ALA A 248 -15.22 11.62 6.90
N SER A 249 -16.05 11.29 7.89
CA SER A 249 -16.33 12.17 9.03
C SER A 249 -15.09 12.34 9.92
N ALA A 250 -14.33 11.27 10.17
CA ALA A 250 -13.07 11.34 10.90
C ALA A 250 -12.03 12.18 10.14
N LEU A 251 -11.91 12.00 8.83
CA LEU A 251 -11.08 12.84 7.95
C LEU A 251 -11.52 14.31 8.01
N ALA A 252 -12.83 14.58 7.98
CA ALA A 252 -13.36 15.94 8.07
C ALA A 252 -13.17 16.57 9.46
N ALA A 253 -13.12 15.78 10.52
CA ALA A 253 -12.80 16.26 11.86
C ALA A 253 -11.32 16.66 11.98
N LEU A 254 -10.43 15.94 11.29
CA LEU A 254 -9.01 16.30 11.17
C LEU A 254 -8.76 17.61 10.39
N TRP A 255 -9.75 18.08 9.63
CA TRP A 255 -9.70 19.37 8.89
C TRP A 255 -10.05 20.60 9.75
N LYS A 256 -10.62 20.42 10.95
CA LYS A 256 -11.00 21.54 11.86
C LYS A 256 -9.89 21.87 12.84
#